data_AF-A0A376KYM2-F1
#
_entry.id   AF-A0A376KYM2-F1
#
_cell.length_a   1.000
_cell.length_b   1.000
_cell.length_c   1.000
_cell.angle_alpha   90.00
_cell.angle_beta   90.00
_cell.angle_gamma   90.00
#
_symmetry.space_group_name_H-M   'P 1'
#
loop_
_entity.id
_entity.type
_entity.pdbx_description
1 polymer ?
#
loop_
_entity_poly.entity_id
_entity_poly.type
_entity_poly.pdbx_seq_one_letter_code
_entity_poly.pdbx_strand_id
1 'polypeptide(L)'
;MDDSRNNGEFSTQEIRAYLPLTLGNHSVTPYTRIGLDRWSNWDWQDDIEREGHDFNRVGLFYGYDFQNGLSVSLEYAFEWAGSRRRRQR
;
A
#
# COMPACT_ATOMS: atom_id res chain seq x y z
N MET A 1 -35.87 -9.90 -3.28
CA MET A 1 -35.11 -9.22 -2.21
C MET A 1 -33.72 -9.81 -2.23
N ASP A 2 -32.75 -9.09 -2.79
CA ASP A 2 -31.31 -9.26 -2.52
C ASP A 2 -30.48 -8.04 -3.04
N ASP A 3 -31.12 -6.87 -3.17
CA ASP A 3 -30.44 -5.61 -3.55
C ASP A 3 -29.62 -4.98 -2.38
N SER A 4 -29.53 -5.66 -1.23
CA SER A 4 -28.85 -5.16 -0.03
C SER A 4 -27.41 -5.67 0.14
N ARG A 5 -26.87 -6.45 -0.81
CA ARG A 5 -25.52 -7.03 -0.68
C ARG A 5 -24.41 -6.17 -1.28
N ASN A 6 -24.68 -5.19 -2.12
CA ASN A 6 -23.64 -4.37 -2.76
C ASN A 6 -23.55 -2.98 -2.08
N ASN A 7 -23.10 -2.97 -0.82
CA ASN A 7 -23.15 -1.77 0.05
C ASN A 7 -21.80 -1.05 0.21
N GLY A 8 -20.77 -1.41 -0.55
CA GLY A 8 -19.45 -0.79 -0.40
C GLY A 8 -18.53 -1.47 0.60
N GLU A 9 -18.91 -2.60 1.21
CA GLU A 9 -18.08 -3.28 2.20
C GLU A 9 -16.77 -3.81 1.61
N PHE A 10 -15.66 -3.55 2.29
CA PHE A 10 -14.32 -4.04 1.94
C PHE A 10 -13.48 -4.31 3.18
N SER A 11 -12.46 -5.16 3.03
CA SER A 11 -11.39 -5.35 4.00
C SER A 11 -10.05 -5.44 3.28
N THR A 12 -9.04 -4.83 3.87
CA THR A 12 -7.66 -4.91 3.40
C THR A 12 -6.75 -5.08 4.61
N GLN A 13 -5.97 -6.16 4.63
CA GLN A 13 -5.00 -6.47 5.66
C GLN A 13 -3.60 -6.36 5.07
N GLU A 14 -2.76 -5.52 5.66
CA GLU A 14 -1.40 -5.25 5.19
C GLU A 14 -0.45 -5.14 6.39
N ILE A 15 0.75 -5.72 6.25
CA ILE A 15 1.86 -5.40 7.15
C ILE A 15 2.61 -4.22 6.55
N ARG A 16 2.84 -3.18 7.36
CA ARG A 16 3.61 -2.00 6.96
C ARG A 16 4.83 -1.87 7.85
N ALA A 17 6.00 -1.88 7.23
CA ALA A 17 7.27 -1.70 7.92
C ALA A 17 7.94 -0.43 7.43
N TYR A 18 8.44 0.36 8.38
CA TYR A 18 9.11 1.63 8.15
C TYR A 18 10.44 1.62 8.89
N LEU A 19 11.49 2.11 8.24
CA LEU A 19 12.78 2.35 8.89
C LEU A 19 13.11 3.83 8.77
N PRO A 20 12.72 4.67 9.74
CA PRO A 20 13.02 6.10 9.70
C PRO A 20 14.49 6.34 10.07
N LEU A 21 15.19 7.08 9.21
CA LEU A 21 16.58 7.49 9.41
C LEU A 21 16.63 9.02 9.38
N THR A 22 17.26 9.60 10.41
CA THR A 22 17.53 11.05 10.47
C THR A 22 19.03 11.26 10.36
N LEU A 23 19.43 12.00 9.33
CA LEU A 23 20.83 12.28 9.00
C LEU A 23 20.99 13.80 8.87
N GLY A 24 21.14 14.46 10.02
CA GLY A 24 21.15 15.92 10.08
C GLY A 24 19.84 16.50 9.54
N ASN A 25 19.94 17.24 8.45
CA ASN A 25 18.82 17.86 7.72
C ASN A 25 18.02 16.90 6.84
N HIS A 26 18.52 15.68 6.65
CA HIS A 26 17.89 14.70 5.78
C HIS A 26 17.04 13.73 6.60
N SER A 27 15.83 13.48 6.13
CA SER A 27 14.95 12.43 6.63
C SER A 27 14.79 11.38 5.55
N VAL A 28 15.15 10.14 5.82
CA VAL A 28 15.04 9.05 4.84
C VAL A 28 14.27 7.91 5.48
N THR A 29 13.12 7.57 4.91
CA THR A 29 12.25 6.51 5.43
C THR A 29 11.93 5.53 4.31
N PRO A 30 12.79 4.53 4.06
CA PRO A 30 12.38 3.36 3.29
C PRO A 30 11.23 2.66 4.01
N TYR A 31 10.28 2.17 3.23
CA TYR A 31 9.14 1.43 3.73
C TYR A 31 8.75 0.32 2.77
N THR A 32 8.09 -0.70 3.32
CA THR A 32 7.45 -1.74 2.54
C THR A 32 6.05 -2.01 3.07
N ARG A 33 5.14 -2.35 2.17
CA ARG A 33 3.80 -2.84 2.49
C ARG A 33 3.67 -4.22 1.87
N ILE A 34 3.27 -5.17 2.69
CA ILE A 34 3.04 -6.55 2.28
C ILE A 34 1.55 -6.83 2.45
N GLY A 35 0.85 -7.08 1.35
CA GLY A 35 -0.54 -7.52 1.37
C GLY A 35 -0.67 -8.90 2.02
N LEU A 36 -1.66 -9.04 2.92
CA LEU A 36 -1.99 -10.32 3.55
C LEU A 36 -3.29 -10.91 2.98
N ASP A 37 -4.31 -10.04 2.87
CA ASP A 37 -5.64 -10.38 2.40
C ASP A 37 -6.39 -9.11 1.96
N ARG A 38 -7.21 -9.23 0.92
CA ARG A 38 -8.06 -8.13 0.42
C ARG A 38 -9.35 -8.71 -0.16
N TRP A 39 -10.49 -8.22 0.32
CA TRP A 39 -11.81 -8.56 -0.23
C TRP A 39 -12.70 -7.32 -0.31
N SER A 40 -13.63 -7.31 -1.26
CA SER A 40 -14.62 -6.25 -1.43
C SER A 40 -15.91 -6.86 -1.97
N ASN A 41 -17.03 -6.51 -1.35
CA ASN A 41 -18.38 -6.87 -1.80
C ASN A 41 -19.01 -5.75 -2.65
N TRP A 42 -18.21 -4.73 -2.99
CA TRP A 42 -18.58 -3.66 -3.91
C TRP A 42 -18.17 -3.97 -5.35
N ASP A 43 -19.15 -4.01 -6.26
CA ASP A 43 -18.97 -4.20 -7.70
C ASP A 43 -18.87 -2.85 -8.46
N TRP A 44 -17.97 -1.94 -8.06
CA TRP A 44 -17.62 -0.78 -8.87
C TRP A 44 -16.56 -1.19 -9.89
N GLN A 45 -17.07 -1.65 -11.03
CA GLN A 45 -16.34 -2.18 -12.15
C GLN A 45 -15.42 -1.13 -12.81
N ASP A 46 -14.17 -0.98 -12.33
CA ASP A 46 -13.09 -0.27 -13.06
C ASP A 46 -11.62 -0.55 -12.62
N ASP A 47 -11.27 -1.67 -11.94
CA ASP A 47 -9.85 -2.08 -11.87
C ASP A 47 -9.62 -3.61 -11.73
N ILE A 48 -9.52 -4.23 -12.91
CA ILE A 48 -8.86 -5.47 -13.36
C ILE A 48 -8.24 -6.38 -12.25
N GLU A 49 -8.68 -7.65 -12.15
CA GLU A 49 -8.12 -8.76 -11.31
C GLU A 49 -8.63 -8.96 -9.86
N ARG A 50 -9.93 -8.68 -9.66
CA ARG A 50 -10.80 -9.06 -8.51
C ARG A 50 -10.39 -10.35 -7.74
N GLU A 51 -10.11 -10.14 -6.45
CA GLU A 51 -10.02 -11.10 -5.32
C GLU A 51 -8.82 -12.08 -5.30
N GLY A 52 -7.77 -11.73 -4.54
CA GLY A 52 -6.73 -12.67 -4.11
C GLY A 52 -5.29 -12.31 -4.51
N HIS A 53 -5.07 -11.16 -5.16
CA HIS A 53 -3.74 -10.63 -5.39
C HIS A 53 -3.30 -9.75 -4.23
N ASP A 54 -2.35 -10.26 -3.45
CA ASP A 54 -1.68 -9.49 -2.41
C ASP A 54 -0.74 -8.49 -3.09
N PHE A 55 -1.06 -7.21 -3.06
CA PHE A 55 -0.16 -6.17 -3.59
C PHE A 55 0.96 -5.93 -2.59
N ASN A 56 2.19 -6.04 -3.08
CA ASN A 56 3.36 -5.65 -2.33
C ASN A 56 3.86 -4.32 -2.87
N ARG A 57 4.29 -3.44 -1.96
CA ARG A 57 4.82 -2.13 -2.29
C ARG A 57 6.15 -1.93 -1.58
N VAL A 58 7.09 -1.35 -2.29
CA VAL A 58 8.32 -0.80 -1.70
C VAL A 58 8.35 0.67 -2.04
N GLY A 59 8.62 1.50 -1.05
CA GLY A 59 8.73 2.92 -1.25
C GLY A 59 9.86 3.52 -0.44
N LEU A 60 10.22 4.73 -0.84
CA LEU A 60 11.22 5.54 -0.21
C LEU A 60 10.65 6.95 -0.06
N PHE A 61 10.57 7.39 1.18
CA PHE A 61 10.34 8.79 1.49
C PHE A 61 11.69 9.46 1.75
N TYR A 62 11.91 10.60 1.12
CA TYR A 62 13.06 11.46 1.33
C TYR A 62 12.57 12.86 1.68
N GLY A 63 13.06 13.42 2.78
CA GLY A 63 12.78 14.77 3.24
C GLY A 63 14.09 15.55 3.43
N TYR A 64 14.04 16.84 3.16
CA TYR A 64 15.13 17.77 3.42
C TYR A 64 14.61 19.03 4.11
N ASP A 65 15.22 19.37 5.24
CA ASP A 65 14.93 20.58 6.02
C ASP A 65 15.99 21.66 5.74
N PHE A 66 15.56 22.86 5.35
CA PHE A 66 16.44 23.99 5.05
C PHE A 66 16.86 24.79 6.31
N GLN A 67 16.41 24.42 7.52
CA GLN A 67 16.65 25.09 8.82
C GLN A 67 16.13 26.52 8.95
N ASN A 68 15.35 26.96 7.97
CA ASN A 68 14.65 28.25 7.97
C ASN A 68 13.14 28.08 8.22
N GLY A 69 12.72 26.88 8.64
CA GLY A 69 11.31 26.49 8.82
C GLY A 69 10.65 25.92 7.56
N LEU A 70 11.32 25.92 6.41
CA LEU A 70 10.87 25.25 5.19
C LEU A 70 11.48 23.84 5.10
N SER A 71 10.68 22.86 4.70
CA SER A 71 11.14 21.53 4.31
C SER A 71 10.47 21.07 3.02
N VAL A 72 11.14 20.20 2.28
CA VAL A 72 10.63 19.57 1.06
C VAL A 72 10.68 18.06 1.22
N SER A 73 9.76 17.37 0.55
CA SER A 73 9.76 15.91 0.49
C SER A 73 9.60 15.40 -0.93
N LEU A 74 10.19 14.24 -1.18
CA LEU A 74 10.05 13.44 -2.37
C LEU A 74 9.65 12.03 -1.93
N GLU A 75 8.59 11.50 -2.52
CA GLU A 75 8.19 10.11 -2.31
C GLU A 75 8.22 9.36 -3.63
N TYR A 76 8.85 8.20 -3.62
CA TYR A 76 8.80 7.25 -4.71
C TYR A 76 8.30 5.91 -4.19
N ALA A 77 7.41 5.27 -4.94
CA ALA A 77 6.94 3.93 -4.61
C ALA A 77 6.75 3.11 -5.86
N PHE A 78 7.06 1.83 -5.72
CA PHE A 78 6.82 0.80 -6.72
C PHE A 78 5.92 -0.27 -6.10
N GLU A 79 4.84 -0.59 -6.80
CA GLU A 79 3.83 -1.56 -6.37
C GLU A 79 3.72 -2.66 -7.42
N TRP A 80 3.56 -3.90 -6.96
CA TRP A 80 3.41 -5.06 -7.83
C TRP A 80 2.43 -6.07 -7.23
N ALA A 81 1.76 -6.82 -8.11
CA ALA A 81 0.87 -7.91 -7.72
C ALA A 81 1.70 -9.13 -7.25
N GLY A 82 1.40 -9.63 -6.05
CA GLY A 82 1.90 -10.89 -5.54
C GLY A 82 1.21 -12.07 -6.23
N SER A 83 2.01 -13.00 -6.75
CA SER A 83 1.49 -14.25 -7.31
C SER A 83 1.27 -15.26 -6.18
N ARG A 84 0.06 -15.30 -5.61
CA ARG A 84 -0.34 -16.37 -4.68
C ARG A 84 -0.55 -17.65 -5.50
N ARG A 85 0.49 -18.49 -5.60
CA ARG A 85 0.39 -19.83 -6.24
C ARG A 85 -0.69 -20.63 -5.50
N ARG A 86 -1.88 -20.77 -6.10
CA ARG A 86 -2.91 -21.69 -5.60
C ARG A 86 -2.30 -23.08 -5.52
N ARG A 87 -2.02 -23.55 -4.31
CA ARG A 87 -1.75 -24.96 -4.03
C ARG A 87 -3.09 -25.68 -4.23
N GLN A 88 -3.33 -26.20 -5.44
CA GLN A 88 -4.38 -27.18 -5.66
C GLN A 88 -4.05 -28.39 -4.78
N ARG A 89 -4.94 -28.70 -3.84
CA ARG A 89 -5.06 -30.03 -3.23
C ARG A 89 -6.17 -30.76 -3.96
#